data_AF-A0A920HJ54-F1
#
_entry.id   AF-A0A920HJ54-F1
#
_cell.length_a   1.000
_cell.length_b   1.000
_cell.length_c   1.000
_cell.angle_alpha   90.00
_cell.angle_beta   90.00
_cell.angle_gamma   90.00
#
_symmetry.space_group_name_H-M   'P 1'
#
loop_
_entity.id
_entity.type
_entity.pdbx_description
1 polymer ?
#
loop_
_entity_poly.entity_id
_entity_poly.type
_entity_poly.pdbx_seq_one_letter_code
_entity_poly.pdbx_strand_id
1 'polypeptide(L)' 'MNKINNGILADIAPTVLDIMGVQKPDEMSGKSLIN' A
#
# COMPACT_ATOMS: atom_id res chain seq x y z
N MET A 1 1.86 17.06 -1.29
CA MET A 1 2.18 16.43 0.01
C MET A 1 1.35 15.17 0.10
N ASN A 2 1.97 14.00 -0.03
CA ASN A 2 1.26 12.73 0.05
C ASN A 2 0.80 12.56 1.51
N LYS A 3 -0.49 12.29 1.70
CA LYS A 3 -1.04 12.06 3.04
C LYS A 3 -0.93 10.58 3.36
N ILE A 4 -0.44 10.27 4.55
CA ILE A 4 -0.38 8.90 5.04
C ILE A 4 -1.68 8.59 5.80
N ASN A 5 -2.35 7.52 5.38
CA ASN A 5 -3.54 6.98 6.02
C ASN A 5 -3.13 6.08 7.20
N ASN A 6 -3.98 5.99 8.22
CA ASN A 6 -3.81 4.96 9.25
C ASN A 6 -4.02 3.56 8.66
N GLY A 7 -3.27 2.58 9.18
CA GLY A 7 -3.37 1.19 8.74
C GLY A 7 -2.68 0.21 9.68
N ILE A 8 -2.47 -1.00 9.19
CA ILE A 8 -1.88 -2.14 9.90
C ILE A 8 -0.60 -2.63 9.23
N LEU A 9 0.12 -3.57 9.87
CA LEU A 9 1.37 -4.10 9.30
C LEU A 9 1.20 -4.70 7.89
N ALA A 10 0.04 -5.28 7.58
CA ALA A 10 -0.24 -5.85 6.26
C ALA A 10 -0.26 -4.81 5.12
N ASP A 11 -0.38 -3.52 5.43
CA ASP A 11 -0.48 -2.44 4.45
C ASP A 11 0.89 -1.98 3.91
N ILE A 12 1.99 -2.41 4.54
CA ILE A 12 3.34 -1.99 4.16
C ILE A 12 3.72 -2.48 2.77
N ALA A 13 3.56 -3.78 2.48
CA ALA A 13 3.91 -4.33 1.17
C ALA A 13 3.09 -3.70 0.03
N PRO A 14 1.74 -3.58 0.12
CA PRO A 14 0.93 -2.81 -0.82
C PRO A 14 1.42 -1.37 -1.05
N THR A 15 1.81 -0.68 0.01
CA THR A 15 2.32 0.70 -0.07
C THR A 15 3.63 0.77 -0.86
N VAL A 16 4.54 -0.19 -0.64
CA VAL A 16 5.81 -0.26 -1.40
C VAL A 16 5.56 -0.53 -2.88
N LEU A 17 4.64 -1.45 -3.22
CA LEU A 17 4.28 -1.74 -4.61
C LEU A 17 3.71 -0.51 -5.32
N ASP A 18 2.87 0.26 -4.64
CA ASP A 18 2.28 1.51 -5.14
C ASP A 18 3.37 2.55 -5.46
N ILE A 19 4.35 2.73 -4.56
CA ILE A 19 5.51 3.61 -4.80
C ILE A 19 6.33 3.14 -6.02
N MET A 20 6.46 1.83 -6.19
CA MET A 20 7.19 1.23 -7.32
C MET A 20 6.37 1.24 -8.63
N GLY A 21 5.10 1.64 -8.61
CA GLY A 21 4.20 1.57 -9.76
C GLY A 21 3.90 0.13 -10.22
N VAL A 22 4.02 -0.84 -9.31
CA VAL A 22 3.78 -2.26 -9.58
C VAL A 22 2.36 -2.62 -9.15
N GLN A 23 1.63 -3.38 -9.98
CA GLN A 23 0.29 -3.83 -9.63
C GLN A 23 0.33 -4.78 -8.41
N LYS A 24 -0.51 -4.47 -7.42
CA LYS A 24 -0.72 -5.33 -6.26
C LYS A 24 -1.49 -6.60 -6.68
N PRO A 25 -1.03 -7.80 -6.29
CA PRO A 25 -1.74 -9.06 -6.57
C PRO A 25 -3.03 -9.19 -5.74
N ASP A 26 -3.96 -10.02 -6.22
CA ASP A 26 -5.29 -10.20 -5.62
C ASP A 26 -5.26 -10.92 -4.27
N GLU A 27 -4.23 -11.74 -4.02
CA GLU A 27 -4.05 -12.47 -2.76
C GLU A 27 -3.64 -11.55 -1.59
N MET A 28 -3.12 -10.35 -1.87
CA MET A 28 -2.78 -9.38 -0.84
C MET A 28 -4.03 -8.70 -0.31
N SER A 29 -4.33 -8.88 0.98
CA SER A 29 -5.47 -8.24 1.65
C SER A 29 -5.22 -6.80 2.12
N GLY A 30 -3.95 -6.38 2.23
CA GLY A 30 -3.59 -5.02 2.63
C GLY A 30 -3.85 -3.97 1.55
N LYS A 31 -3.79 -2.70 1.95
CA LYS A 31 -4.01 -1.52 1.09
C LYS A 31 -2.84 -0.55 1.16
N SER A 32 -2.67 0.28 0.13
CA SER A 32 -1.67 1.35 0.17
C SER A 32 -2.04 2.39 1.23
N LEU A 33 -1.03 2.88 1.97
CA LEU A 33 -1.17 3.92 2.98
C LEU A 33 -1.03 5.33 2.40
N ILE A 34 -0.63 5.48 1.14
CA ILE A 34 -0.42 6.78 0.50
C ILE A 34 -1.61 7.15 -0.39
N ASN A 35 -2.00 8.43 -0.36
CA ASN A 35 -2.98 9.07 -1.26
C ASN A 35 -2.31 10.15 -2.12
#